data_AF-A0AAU1KGG0-F1
#
_entry.id   AF-A0AAU1KGG0-F1
#
_cell.length_a   1.000
_cell.length_b   1.000
_cell.length_c   1.000
_cell.angle_alpha   90.00
_cell.angle_beta   90.00
_cell.angle_gamma   90.00
#
_symmetry.space_group_name_H-M   'P 1'
#
loop_
_entity.id
_entity.type
_entity.pdbx_description
1 polymer ?
#
loop_
_entity_poly.entity_id
_entity_poly.type
_entity_poly.pdbx_seq_one_letter_code
_entity_poly.pdbx_strand_id
1 'polypeptide(L)'
;MLGNSGDKMYATIDGNATKRDSRYLAITNAFLPGEDSVAEKMREAFEKILEGRAADIGFMYDSIEAHPATPLTPEAIRIVLPKIRGDATWLRVETILQSILDTTIEPSRSRRMWLNQIVASEDAIYGPAEWDVLRDDSKILQPGDEITLGFDGGLRDDSTCLLALRVSDGFACVLGLWEKPDGPAGKDWEVPREQVNSAVHEAFAAFSVQGMYADVALWESYISEWSATYGEGLAVKAPGKDAIGWDMRSSLKASTMAHERLVRSVLDRKLVHDGDRKLRRHVLNARRRTNNFGLSFGKESRESPKKVDAYAALMLAHEALVDLRARGKQVRKRTGRGFFL
;
A
#
# COMPACT_ATOMS: atom_id res chain seq x y z
N MET A 1 0.13 27.31 -20.06
CA MET A 1 -0.90 28.14 -19.39
C MET A 1 -1.00 27.60 -17.96
N LEU A 2 -0.47 28.32 -16.96
CA LEU A 2 -0.35 27.84 -15.58
C LEU A 2 -1.74 27.81 -14.92
N GLY A 3 -2.36 26.63 -14.89
CA GLY A 3 -3.73 26.44 -14.42
C GLY A 3 -3.83 26.25 -12.92
N ASN A 4 -3.79 27.33 -12.11
CA ASN A 4 -4.06 27.28 -10.66
C ASN A 4 -5.24 28.17 -10.22
N SER A 5 -6.19 28.45 -11.11
CA SER A 5 -7.41 29.22 -10.75
C SER A 5 -8.44 28.38 -9.97
N GLY A 6 -8.37 27.04 -10.07
CA GLY A 6 -9.27 26.12 -9.38
C GLY A 6 -9.13 26.17 -7.86
N ASP A 7 -7.90 26.16 -7.33
CA ASP A 7 -7.68 26.21 -5.87
C ASP A 7 -8.22 27.51 -5.25
N LYS A 8 -8.02 28.65 -5.93
CA LYS A 8 -8.53 29.95 -5.48
C LYS A 8 -10.06 30.01 -5.51
N MET A 9 -10.67 29.45 -6.56
CA MET A 9 -12.12 29.32 -6.65
C MET A 9 -12.65 28.46 -5.50
N TYR A 10 -12.06 27.29 -5.26
CA TYR A 10 -12.42 26.40 -4.16
C TYR A 10 -12.35 27.11 -2.81
N ALA A 11 -11.22 27.75 -2.49
CA ALA A 11 -11.05 28.48 -1.23
C ALA A 11 -12.07 29.62 -1.06
N THR A 12 -12.44 30.29 -2.16
CA THR A 12 -13.45 31.35 -2.14
C THR A 12 -14.86 30.80 -1.86
N ILE A 13 -15.23 29.68 -2.50
CA ILE A 13 -16.51 29.00 -2.28
C ILE A 13 -16.60 28.53 -0.83
N ASP A 14 -15.57 27.82 -0.37
CA ASP A 14 -15.48 27.25 0.98
C ASP A 14 -15.63 28.32 2.08
N GLY A 15 -14.89 29.43 1.95
CA GLY A 15 -14.97 30.54 2.89
C GLY A 15 -16.34 31.25 2.88
N ASN A 16 -17.02 31.33 1.75
CA ASN A 16 -18.34 31.95 1.65
C ASN A 16 -19.45 31.02 2.17
N ALA A 17 -19.36 29.72 1.89
CA ALA A 17 -20.29 28.72 2.40
C ALA A 17 -20.26 28.67 3.94
N THR A 18 -19.05 28.70 4.51
CA THR A 18 -18.84 28.74 5.97
C THR A 18 -19.50 29.96 6.62
N LYS A 19 -19.36 31.16 6.03
CA LYS A 19 -20.00 32.39 6.54
C LYS A 19 -21.52 32.35 6.53
N ARG A 20 -22.12 31.46 5.74
CA ARG A 20 -23.57 31.34 5.54
C ARG A 20 -24.15 30.06 6.13
N ASP A 21 -23.36 29.30 6.89
CA ASP A 21 -23.74 27.99 7.44
C ASP A 21 -24.36 27.07 6.35
N SER A 22 -23.71 27.05 5.19
CA SER A 22 -24.20 26.39 3.98
C SER A 22 -23.28 25.26 3.54
N ARG A 23 -23.82 24.27 2.81
CA ARG A 23 -23.04 23.20 2.16
C ARG A 23 -22.89 23.49 0.67
N TYR A 24 -21.78 23.05 0.08
CA TYR A 24 -21.59 23.03 -1.37
C TYR A 24 -21.31 21.60 -1.84
N LEU A 25 -21.63 21.34 -3.10
CA LEU A 25 -21.42 20.05 -3.77
C LEU A 25 -20.41 20.24 -4.90
N ALA A 26 -19.35 19.43 -4.89
CA ALA A 26 -18.41 19.33 -6.00
C ALA A 26 -18.75 18.09 -6.84
N ILE A 27 -19.18 18.31 -8.08
CA ILE A 27 -19.45 17.23 -9.05
C ILE A 27 -18.27 17.18 -10.01
N THR A 28 -17.48 16.12 -9.96
CA THR A 28 -16.29 15.95 -10.80
C THR A 28 -16.20 14.51 -11.30
N ASN A 29 -15.49 14.31 -12.42
CA ASN A 29 -15.01 12.98 -12.78
C ASN A 29 -13.84 12.59 -11.84
N ALA A 30 -13.41 11.34 -11.92
CA ALA A 30 -12.21 10.84 -11.24
C ALA A 30 -11.00 11.73 -11.59
N PHE A 31 -10.25 12.13 -10.55
CA PHE A 31 -9.03 12.90 -10.68
C PHE A 31 -7.88 12.04 -11.25
N LEU A 32 -6.85 12.66 -11.82
CA LEU A 32 -5.58 11.97 -12.03
C LEU A 32 -4.79 12.01 -10.71
N PRO A 33 -4.31 10.88 -10.19
CA PRO A 33 -3.38 10.91 -9.07
C PRO A 33 -2.11 11.69 -9.44
N GLY A 34 -1.69 12.60 -8.56
CA GLY A 34 -0.47 13.41 -8.73
C GLY A 34 -0.65 14.74 -9.45
N GLU A 35 -1.87 15.10 -9.88
CA GLU A 35 -2.15 16.41 -10.49
C GLU A 35 -2.29 17.54 -9.45
N ASP A 36 -2.36 17.22 -8.14
CA ASP A 36 -2.62 18.18 -7.06
C ASP A 36 -3.93 18.96 -7.26
N SER A 37 -4.90 18.31 -7.91
CA SER A 37 -6.21 18.90 -8.20
C SER A 37 -7.05 19.05 -6.93
N VAL A 38 -8.03 19.98 -6.94
CA VAL A 38 -8.99 20.12 -5.85
C VAL A 38 -9.75 18.81 -5.59
N ALA A 39 -10.12 18.07 -6.64
CA ALA A 39 -10.81 16.78 -6.50
C ALA A 39 -9.92 15.72 -5.83
N GLU A 40 -8.62 15.67 -6.15
CA GLU A 40 -7.64 14.82 -5.45
C GLU A 40 -7.55 15.21 -3.98
N LYS A 41 -7.39 16.50 -3.67
CA LYS A 41 -7.33 17.01 -2.28
C LYS A 41 -8.57 16.67 -1.48
N MET A 42 -9.76 16.81 -2.07
CA MET A 42 -11.04 16.46 -1.43
C MET A 42 -11.13 14.95 -1.15
N ARG A 43 -10.70 14.10 -2.09
CA ARG A 43 -10.63 12.64 -1.88
C ARG A 43 -9.66 12.29 -0.76
N GLU A 44 -8.47 12.86 -0.78
CA GLU A 44 -7.44 12.62 0.24
C GLU A 44 -7.91 13.08 1.62
N ALA A 45 -8.58 14.23 1.72
CA ALA A 45 -9.18 14.70 2.96
C ALA A 45 -10.22 13.71 3.50
N PHE A 46 -11.09 13.18 2.64
CA PHE A 46 -12.06 12.16 3.04
C PHE A 46 -11.39 10.86 3.52
N GLU A 47 -10.36 10.36 2.82
CA GLU A 47 -9.61 9.17 3.29
C GLU A 47 -8.89 9.43 4.62
N LYS A 48 -8.34 10.64 4.84
CA LYS A 48 -7.72 11.00 6.13
C LYS A 48 -8.72 10.90 7.30
N ILE A 49 -9.96 11.31 7.08
CA ILE A 49 -11.04 11.19 8.08
C ILE A 49 -11.32 9.71 8.36
N LEU A 50 -11.49 8.89 7.31
CA LEU A 50 -11.76 7.46 7.47
C LEU A 50 -10.60 6.68 8.10
N GLU A 51 -9.36 7.16 7.93
CA GLU A 51 -8.17 6.62 8.59
C GLU A 51 -7.98 7.13 10.03
N GLY A 52 -8.82 8.05 10.51
CA GLY A 52 -8.70 8.68 11.83
C GLY A 52 -7.53 9.67 11.97
N ARG A 53 -6.92 10.09 10.84
CA ARG A 53 -5.82 11.07 10.81
C ARG A 53 -6.31 12.52 10.74
N ALA A 54 -7.60 12.73 10.50
CA ALA A 54 -8.25 14.03 10.51
C ALA A 54 -9.57 13.97 11.30
N ALA A 55 -9.99 15.11 11.85
CA ALA A 55 -11.26 15.22 12.53
C ALA A 55 -12.43 15.02 11.55
N ASP A 56 -13.45 14.28 11.96
CA ASP A 56 -14.68 14.18 11.19
C ASP A 56 -15.46 15.50 11.24
N ILE A 57 -15.45 16.21 10.11
CA ILE A 57 -16.16 17.48 9.92
C ILE A 57 -17.49 17.30 9.16
N GLY A 58 -17.98 16.07 9.02
CA GLY A 58 -19.18 15.75 8.23
C GLY A 58 -18.93 15.82 6.72
N PHE A 59 -17.70 15.55 6.30
CA PHE A 59 -17.30 15.52 4.89
C PHE A 59 -17.87 14.27 4.22
N MET A 60 -18.58 14.44 3.11
CA MET A 60 -19.16 13.33 2.35
C MET A 60 -18.48 13.21 0.99
N TYR A 61 -18.19 11.97 0.60
CA TYR A 61 -17.67 11.63 -0.72
C TYR A 61 -18.40 10.40 -1.23
N ASP A 62 -18.92 10.50 -2.45
CA ASP A 62 -19.56 9.40 -3.16
C ASP A 62 -19.02 9.36 -4.60
N SER A 63 -18.85 8.16 -5.14
CA SER A 63 -18.31 7.92 -6.47
C SER A 63 -18.99 6.69 -7.09
N ILE A 64 -19.62 6.89 -8.24
CA ILE A 64 -20.15 5.80 -9.06
C ILE A 64 -19.06 5.41 -10.05
N GLU A 65 -18.46 4.22 -9.86
CA GLU A 65 -17.35 3.74 -10.69
C GLU A 65 -17.72 2.42 -11.36
N ALA A 66 -17.29 2.25 -12.62
CA ALA A 66 -17.37 0.93 -13.22
C ALA A 66 -16.44 -0.04 -12.50
N HIS A 67 -16.80 -1.31 -12.49
CA HIS A 67 -15.93 -2.36 -11.95
C HIS A 67 -14.51 -2.25 -12.54
N PRO A 68 -13.44 -2.31 -11.75
CA PRO A 68 -12.07 -2.05 -12.23
C PRO A 68 -11.67 -2.93 -13.44
N ALA A 69 -12.10 -4.19 -13.45
CA ALA A 69 -11.87 -5.14 -14.54
C ALA A 69 -12.79 -4.97 -15.77
N THR A 70 -13.59 -3.90 -15.86
CA THR A 70 -14.48 -3.66 -17.01
C THR A 70 -13.66 -3.63 -18.32
N PRO A 71 -13.99 -4.48 -19.32
CA PRO A 71 -13.36 -4.43 -20.63
C PRO A 71 -13.73 -3.14 -21.38
N LEU A 72 -12.79 -2.57 -22.12
CA LEU A 72 -13.05 -1.45 -23.03
C LEU A 72 -13.55 -1.93 -24.41
N THR A 73 -14.42 -2.93 -24.43
CA THR A 73 -15.01 -3.46 -25.67
C THR A 73 -16.38 -2.83 -25.93
N PRO A 74 -16.83 -2.74 -27.19
CA PRO A 74 -18.15 -2.20 -27.54
C PRO A 74 -19.30 -2.82 -26.73
N GLU A 75 -19.27 -4.14 -26.53
CA GLU A 75 -20.31 -4.90 -25.85
C GLU A 75 -20.38 -4.52 -24.37
N ALA A 76 -19.23 -4.50 -23.68
CA ALA A 76 -19.16 -4.15 -22.27
C ALA A 76 -19.56 -2.69 -22.04
N ILE A 77 -19.04 -1.78 -22.87
CA ILE A 77 -19.25 -0.34 -22.74
C ILE A 77 -20.72 0.04 -22.95
N ARG A 78 -21.44 -0.59 -23.89
CA ARG A 78 -22.88 -0.36 -24.10
C ARG A 78 -23.74 -0.78 -22.90
N ILE A 79 -23.28 -1.73 -22.10
CA ILE A 79 -23.97 -2.19 -20.89
C ILE A 79 -23.60 -1.32 -19.68
N VAL A 80 -22.32 -0.97 -19.55
CA VAL A 80 -21.78 -0.31 -18.36
C VAL A 80 -22.04 1.19 -18.37
N LEU A 81 -21.81 1.88 -19.51
CA LEU A 81 -21.95 3.34 -19.57
C LEU A 81 -23.33 3.85 -19.16
N PRO A 82 -24.47 3.23 -19.56
CA PRO A 82 -25.79 3.67 -19.10
C PRO A 82 -25.96 3.65 -17.58
N LYS A 83 -25.25 2.74 -16.87
CA LYS A 83 -25.30 2.65 -15.41
C LYS A 83 -24.44 3.73 -14.76
N ILE A 84 -23.22 3.91 -15.26
CA ILE A 84 -22.24 4.85 -14.68
C ILE A 84 -22.60 6.30 -14.95
N ARG A 85 -23.10 6.60 -16.16
CA ARG A 85 -23.53 7.97 -16.49
C ARG A 85 -24.80 8.39 -15.74
N GLY A 86 -25.53 7.45 -15.14
CA GLY A 86 -26.79 7.73 -14.44
C GLY A 86 -27.78 8.52 -15.29
N ASP A 87 -28.23 9.66 -14.77
CA ASP A 87 -29.17 10.59 -15.41
C ASP A 87 -28.50 11.58 -16.39
N ALA A 88 -27.19 11.46 -16.62
CA ALA A 88 -26.45 12.25 -17.62
C ALA A 88 -26.79 11.82 -19.06
N THR A 89 -28.04 11.97 -19.44
CA THR A 89 -28.61 11.52 -20.72
C THR A 89 -27.95 12.16 -21.94
N TRP A 90 -27.35 13.35 -21.77
CA TRP A 90 -26.56 14.06 -22.79
C TRP A 90 -25.27 13.32 -23.19
N LEU A 91 -24.75 12.44 -22.32
CA LEU A 91 -23.58 11.60 -22.60
C LEU A 91 -23.96 10.43 -23.50
N ARG A 92 -23.91 10.62 -24.83
CA ARG A 92 -24.31 9.60 -25.80
C ARG A 92 -23.33 8.42 -25.80
N VAL A 93 -23.86 7.23 -25.48
CA VAL A 93 -23.10 5.97 -25.38
C VAL A 93 -22.25 5.71 -26.63
N GLU A 94 -22.83 5.82 -27.83
CA GLU A 94 -22.08 5.57 -29.07
C GLU A 94 -20.98 6.60 -29.33
N THR A 95 -21.17 7.87 -28.96
CA THR A 95 -20.12 8.90 -29.10
C THR A 95 -18.95 8.62 -28.15
N ILE A 96 -19.25 8.25 -26.91
CA ILE A 96 -18.23 7.86 -25.93
C ILE A 96 -17.51 6.60 -26.37
N LEU A 97 -18.25 5.61 -26.90
CA LEU A 97 -17.65 4.39 -27.44
C LEU A 97 -16.64 4.71 -28.55
N GLN A 98 -16.94 5.62 -29.48
CA GLN A 98 -15.96 6.03 -30.49
C GLN A 98 -14.71 6.65 -29.85
N SER A 99 -14.85 7.48 -28.80
CA SER A 99 -13.71 8.01 -28.05
C SER A 99 -12.91 6.93 -27.31
N ILE A 100 -13.56 5.86 -26.84
CA ILE A 100 -12.88 4.75 -26.15
C ILE A 100 -12.11 3.87 -27.15
N LEU A 101 -12.64 3.70 -28.36
CA LEU A 101 -12.03 2.90 -29.42
C LEU A 101 -10.93 3.66 -30.21
N ASP A 102 -10.83 4.98 -30.04
CA ASP A 102 -9.78 5.78 -30.63
C ASP A 102 -8.42 5.39 -30.05
N THR A 103 -7.61 4.71 -30.87
CA THR A 103 -6.30 4.20 -30.48
C THR A 103 -5.26 5.30 -30.23
N THR A 104 -5.56 6.56 -30.55
CA THR A 104 -4.71 7.70 -30.19
C THR A 104 -4.91 8.14 -28.74
N ILE A 105 -5.96 7.63 -28.07
CA ILE A 105 -6.28 7.93 -26.68
C ILE A 105 -5.85 6.76 -25.81
N GLU A 106 -5.04 7.05 -24.79
CA GLU A 106 -4.63 6.04 -23.83
C GLU A 106 -5.84 5.42 -23.08
N PRO A 107 -5.88 4.08 -22.91
CA PRO A 107 -6.94 3.39 -22.18
C PRO A 107 -7.16 3.92 -20.77
N SER A 108 -6.10 4.36 -20.08
CA SER A 108 -6.17 4.96 -18.74
C SER A 108 -6.99 6.26 -18.76
N ARG A 109 -6.78 7.14 -19.74
CA ARG A 109 -7.57 8.36 -19.93
C ARG A 109 -9.05 8.03 -20.15
N SER A 110 -9.34 7.03 -20.97
CA SER A 110 -10.71 6.57 -21.22
C SER A 110 -11.38 5.99 -19.97
N ARG A 111 -10.66 5.18 -19.18
CA ARG A 111 -11.14 4.65 -17.89
C ARG A 111 -11.48 5.75 -16.89
N ARG A 112 -10.59 6.72 -16.72
CA ARG A 112 -10.82 7.86 -15.83
C ARG A 112 -12.04 8.68 -16.26
N MET A 113 -12.09 9.07 -17.54
CA MET A 113 -13.12 10.00 -18.03
C MET A 113 -14.51 9.38 -18.15
N TRP A 114 -14.59 8.11 -18.57
CA TRP A 114 -15.86 7.51 -18.96
C TRP A 114 -16.35 6.41 -18.01
N LEU A 115 -15.44 5.79 -17.26
CA LEU A 115 -15.77 4.77 -16.26
C LEU A 115 -15.62 5.30 -14.82
N ASN A 116 -15.24 6.57 -14.67
CA ASN A 116 -15.00 7.24 -13.39
C ASN A 116 -14.01 6.49 -12.48
N GLN A 117 -13.05 5.78 -13.08
CA GLN A 117 -12.07 5.00 -12.33
C GLN A 117 -10.87 5.86 -11.95
N ILE A 118 -10.48 5.85 -10.68
CA ILE A 118 -9.15 6.34 -10.27
C ILE A 118 -8.12 5.31 -10.73
N VAL A 119 -7.63 5.49 -11.95
CA VAL A 119 -6.57 4.66 -12.53
C VAL A 119 -5.23 5.02 -11.91
N ALA A 120 -4.44 3.99 -11.61
CA ALA A 120 -3.10 4.17 -11.11
C ALA A 120 -2.23 4.92 -12.14
N SER A 121 -1.24 5.68 -11.67
CA SER A 121 -0.23 6.25 -12.56
C SER A 121 0.47 5.14 -13.35
N GLU A 122 1.00 5.44 -14.53
CA GLU A 122 1.70 4.42 -15.36
C GLU A 122 2.86 3.75 -14.62
N ASP A 123 3.47 4.49 -13.70
CA ASP A 123 4.54 4.01 -12.85
C ASP A 123 4.05 3.40 -11.53
N ALA A 124 2.76 3.17 -11.29
CA ALA A 124 2.30 2.51 -10.07
C ALA A 124 2.71 1.03 -10.02
N ILE A 125 3.08 0.52 -8.84
CA ILE A 125 3.33 -0.93 -8.70
C ILE A 125 2.03 -1.71 -8.94
N TYR A 126 1.00 -1.35 -8.18
CA TYR A 126 -0.36 -1.91 -8.21
C TYR A 126 -1.39 -0.80 -8.37
N GLY A 127 -2.52 -1.11 -8.98
CA GLY A 127 -3.74 -0.31 -8.86
C GLY A 127 -4.67 -0.87 -7.78
N PRO A 128 -5.80 -0.17 -7.52
CA PRO A 128 -6.84 -0.65 -6.60
C PRO A 128 -7.37 -2.04 -6.99
N ALA A 129 -7.44 -2.35 -8.29
CA ALA A 129 -7.95 -3.62 -8.79
C ALA A 129 -7.11 -4.82 -8.35
N GLU A 130 -5.78 -4.69 -8.34
CA GLU A 130 -4.87 -5.75 -7.93
C GLU A 130 -4.78 -5.91 -6.41
N TRP A 131 -4.92 -4.82 -5.65
CA TRP A 131 -4.82 -4.85 -4.20
C TRP A 131 -6.15 -5.18 -3.52
N ASP A 132 -7.23 -4.47 -3.86
CA ASP A 132 -8.50 -4.54 -3.11
C ASP A 132 -9.20 -5.90 -3.25
N VAL A 133 -8.86 -6.67 -4.29
CA VAL A 133 -9.34 -8.05 -4.46
C VAL A 133 -8.76 -9.03 -3.43
N LEU A 134 -7.68 -8.65 -2.74
CA LEU A 134 -7.04 -9.46 -1.69
C LEU A 134 -7.66 -9.22 -0.30
N ARG A 135 -8.61 -8.28 -0.20
CA ARG A 135 -9.28 -7.94 1.05
C ARG A 135 -10.18 -9.09 1.53
N ASP A 136 -10.00 -9.49 2.78
CA ASP A 136 -10.85 -10.44 3.50
C ASP A 136 -11.06 -9.93 4.93
N ASP A 137 -12.19 -9.23 5.14
CA ASP A 137 -12.56 -8.62 6.42
C ASP A 137 -12.84 -9.65 7.54
N SER A 138 -12.95 -10.94 7.19
CA SER A 138 -13.20 -12.00 8.19
C SER A 138 -11.92 -12.45 8.90
N LYS A 139 -10.75 -12.06 8.39
CA LYS A 139 -9.45 -12.51 8.87
C LYS A 139 -8.95 -11.61 9.99
N ILE A 140 -8.47 -12.25 11.05
CA ILE A 140 -7.78 -11.61 12.17
C ILE A 140 -6.63 -12.52 12.62
N LEU A 141 -5.58 -11.92 13.18
CA LEU A 141 -4.51 -12.67 13.85
C LEU A 141 -4.99 -13.13 15.22
N GLN A 142 -4.74 -14.40 15.54
CA GLN A 142 -5.03 -14.97 16.85
C GLN A 142 -3.73 -15.15 17.64
N PRO A 143 -3.76 -15.01 18.98
CA PRO A 143 -2.60 -15.33 19.80
C PRO A 143 -2.07 -16.74 19.49
N GLY A 144 -0.75 -16.87 19.34
CA GLY A 144 -0.07 -18.10 18.97
C GLY A 144 -0.01 -18.41 17.47
N ASP A 145 -0.66 -17.61 16.60
CA ASP A 145 -0.51 -17.75 15.15
C ASP A 145 0.98 -17.74 14.76
N GLU A 146 1.37 -18.63 13.85
CA GLU A 146 2.71 -18.61 13.26
C GLU A 146 2.81 -17.48 12.26
N ILE A 147 3.70 -16.53 12.52
CA ILE A 147 3.86 -15.32 11.69
C ILE A 147 5.32 -15.08 11.30
N THR A 148 5.51 -14.35 10.20
CA THR A 148 6.76 -13.62 9.94
C THR A 148 6.51 -12.13 10.10
N LEU A 149 7.54 -11.42 10.55
CA LEU A 149 7.51 -9.98 10.79
C LEU A 149 8.41 -9.24 9.80
N GLY A 150 7.96 -8.06 9.40
CA GLY A 150 8.72 -7.09 8.64
C GLY A 150 8.71 -5.75 9.35
N PHE A 151 9.87 -5.11 9.41
CA PHE A 151 10.05 -3.82 10.07
C PHE A 151 10.75 -2.82 9.16
N ASP A 152 10.13 -1.66 8.94
CA ASP A 152 10.76 -0.53 8.25
C ASP A 152 10.71 0.71 9.16
N GLY A 153 11.88 1.32 9.39
CA GLY A 153 12.10 2.26 10.47
C GLY A 153 12.39 3.69 10.01
N GLY A 154 11.48 4.62 10.29
CA GLY A 154 11.67 6.06 10.13
C GLY A 154 12.23 6.75 11.37
N LEU A 155 12.44 8.07 11.28
CA LEU A 155 12.82 8.92 12.43
C LEU A 155 11.96 10.18 12.55
N ARG A 156 11.89 11.01 11.50
CA ARG A 156 11.20 12.32 11.53
C ARG A 156 10.18 12.50 10.41
N ASP A 157 10.57 12.18 9.18
CA ASP A 157 9.71 12.39 8.01
C ASP A 157 9.16 11.08 7.45
N ASP A 158 9.89 9.97 7.52
CA ASP A 158 9.38 8.66 7.11
C ASP A 158 8.54 8.02 8.22
N SER A 159 7.66 7.10 7.83
CA SER A 159 6.85 6.34 8.78
C SER A 159 7.62 5.13 9.29
N THR A 160 7.32 4.69 10.52
CA THR A 160 7.80 3.40 11.03
C THR A 160 6.67 2.39 10.98
N CYS A 161 6.92 1.19 10.45
CA CYS A 161 5.90 0.15 10.33
C CYS A 161 6.42 -1.20 10.86
N LEU A 162 5.59 -1.86 11.67
CA LEU A 162 5.72 -3.27 12.03
C LEU A 162 4.54 -4.03 11.42
N LEU A 163 4.84 -4.97 10.52
CA LEU A 163 3.84 -5.73 9.77
C LEU A 163 4.04 -7.23 9.95
N ALA A 164 2.94 -7.95 10.15
CA ALA A 164 2.93 -9.40 10.24
C ALA A 164 2.33 -10.06 9.00
N LEU A 165 2.91 -11.19 8.59
CA LEU A 165 2.32 -12.14 7.64
C LEU A 165 2.11 -13.49 8.33
N ARG A 166 0.86 -13.95 8.37
CA ARG A 166 0.57 -15.31 8.85
C ARG A 166 1.08 -16.37 7.89
N VAL A 167 1.79 -17.35 8.42
CA VAL A 167 2.48 -18.38 7.62
C VAL A 167 1.51 -19.25 6.82
N SER A 168 0.38 -19.60 7.42
CA SER A 168 -0.61 -20.55 6.88
C SER A 168 -1.30 -20.07 5.61
N ASP A 169 -1.69 -18.79 5.55
CA ASP A 169 -2.52 -18.24 4.47
C ASP A 169 -1.99 -16.93 3.88
N GLY A 170 -0.86 -16.39 4.36
CA GLY A 170 -0.31 -15.14 3.85
C GLY A 170 -1.14 -13.92 4.26
N PHE A 171 -1.88 -14.00 5.37
CA PHE A 171 -2.65 -12.87 5.89
C PHE A 171 -1.73 -11.76 6.41
N ALA A 172 -1.78 -10.60 5.76
CA ALA A 172 -1.06 -9.38 6.10
C ALA A 172 -1.87 -8.53 7.07
N CYS A 173 -1.26 -8.18 8.20
CA CYS A 173 -1.85 -7.34 9.22
C CYS A 173 -0.81 -6.36 9.77
N VAL A 174 -1.19 -5.08 9.86
CA VAL A 174 -0.34 -4.04 10.44
C VAL A 174 -0.44 -4.13 11.96
N LEU A 175 0.68 -4.42 12.63
CA LEU A 175 0.74 -4.44 14.09
C LEU A 175 0.99 -3.04 14.68
N GLY A 176 1.71 -2.20 13.94
CA GLY A 176 1.93 -0.80 14.31
C GLY A 176 2.37 0.03 13.12
N LEU A 177 1.85 1.25 13.02
CA LEU A 177 2.26 2.24 12.03
C LEU A 177 2.30 3.62 12.70
N TRP A 178 3.50 4.17 12.80
CA TRP A 178 3.77 5.48 13.39
C TRP A 178 4.15 6.45 12.27
N GLU A 179 3.27 7.42 12.02
CA GLU A 179 3.46 8.40 10.97
C GLU A 179 3.49 9.81 11.56
N LYS A 180 4.30 10.67 10.95
CA LYS A 180 4.27 12.10 11.23
C LYS A 180 2.85 12.66 11.02
N PRO A 181 2.23 13.28 12.03
CA PRO A 181 0.94 13.93 11.88
C PRO A 181 1.00 15.07 10.86
N ASP A 182 -0.13 15.35 10.20
CA ASP A 182 -0.25 16.51 9.32
C ASP A 182 -0.27 17.82 10.11
N GLY A 183 0.14 18.91 9.44
CA GLY A 183 0.02 20.26 9.98
C GLY A 183 0.94 20.55 11.18
N PRO A 184 0.56 21.49 12.07
CA PRO A 184 1.41 21.92 13.18
C PRO A 184 1.80 20.81 14.15
N ALA A 185 0.98 19.76 14.28
CA ALA A 185 1.24 18.61 15.15
C ALA A 185 2.43 17.77 14.67
N GLY A 186 2.77 17.82 13.37
CA GLY A 186 3.97 17.21 12.83
C GLY A 186 5.24 18.02 13.06
N LYS A 187 5.14 19.28 13.53
CA LYS A 187 6.32 20.10 13.79
C LYS A 187 7.11 19.47 14.94
N ASP A 188 8.39 19.21 14.70
CA ASP A 188 9.32 18.57 15.64
C ASP A 188 8.92 17.14 16.06
N TRP A 189 7.99 16.50 15.35
CA TRP A 189 7.62 15.12 15.60
C TRP A 189 8.80 14.17 15.32
N GLU A 190 8.96 13.20 16.21
CA GLU A 190 9.85 12.06 16.06
C GLU A 190 9.10 10.77 16.37
N VAL A 191 9.53 9.68 15.74
CA VAL A 191 8.98 8.35 16.03
C VAL A 191 9.21 8.02 17.50
N PRO A 192 8.16 7.63 18.26
CA PRO A 192 8.29 7.25 19.66
C PRO A 192 8.96 5.87 19.79
N ARG A 193 10.29 5.83 19.75
CA ARG A 193 11.07 4.58 19.66
C ARG A 193 10.74 3.54 20.72
N GLU A 194 10.49 3.97 21.95
CA GLU A 194 10.10 3.05 23.03
C GLU A 194 8.72 2.40 22.82
N GLN A 195 7.78 3.11 22.19
CA GLN A 195 6.48 2.52 21.83
C GLN A 195 6.63 1.49 20.71
N VAL A 196 7.49 1.78 19.73
CA VAL A 196 7.82 0.83 18.66
C VAL A 196 8.50 -0.41 19.24
N ASN A 197 9.47 -0.21 20.13
CA ASN A 197 10.17 -1.29 20.82
C ASN A 197 9.18 -2.18 21.60
N SER A 198 8.27 -1.56 22.35
CA SER A 198 7.21 -2.26 23.09
C SER A 198 6.32 -3.09 22.15
N ALA A 199 5.92 -2.54 21.00
CA ALA A 199 5.11 -3.26 20.02
C ALA A 199 5.83 -4.50 19.43
N VAL A 200 7.15 -4.43 19.23
CA VAL A 200 7.95 -5.60 18.84
C VAL A 200 7.91 -6.67 19.94
N HIS A 201 8.16 -6.29 21.19
CA HIS A 201 8.11 -7.23 22.31
C HIS A 201 6.71 -7.84 22.48
N GLU A 202 5.64 -7.05 22.34
CA GLU A 202 4.25 -7.51 22.36
C GLU A 202 3.96 -8.52 21.24
N ALA A 203 4.46 -8.28 20.02
CA ALA A 203 4.31 -9.21 18.91
C ALA A 203 4.99 -10.56 19.21
N PHE A 204 6.21 -10.55 19.75
CA PHE A 204 6.91 -11.78 20.16
C PHE A 204 6.26 -12.48 21.36
N ALA A 205 5.56 -11.75 22.22
CA ALA A 205 4.82 -12.33 23.33
C ALA A 205 3.49 -12.95 22.90
N ALA A 206 2.80 -12.32 21.94
CA ALA A 206 1.47 -12.72 21.49
C ALA A 206 1.50 -13.83 20.43
N PHE A 207 2.52 -13.89 19.58
CA PHE A 207 2.55 -14.75 18.39
C PHE A 207 3.76 -15.69 18.33
N SER A 208 3.65 -16.74 17.53
CA SER A 208 4.78 -17.62 17.23
C SER A 208 5.60 -17.04 16.06
N VAL A 209 6.54 -16.15 16.37
CA VAL A 209 7.34 -15.47 15.35
C VAL A 209 8.40 -16.43 14.78
N GLN A 210 8.25 -16.78 13.49
CA GLN A 210 9.13 -17.70 12.77
C GLN A 210 10.32 -17.00 12.12
N GLY A 211 10.24 -15.70 11.89
CA GLY A 211 11.29 -14.87 11.30
C GLY A 211 10.89 -13.40 11.35
N MET A 212 11.86 -12.52 11.57
CA MET A 212 11.65 -11.08 11.53
C MET A 212 12.78 -10.44 10.72
N TYR A 213 12.46 -9.73 9.64
CA TYR A 213 13.45 -8.98 8.85
C TYR A 213 13.20 -7.47 9.03
N ALA A 214 14.26 -6.71 9.31
CA ALA A 214 14.18 -5.28 9.61
C ALA A 214 15.19 -4.48 8.77
N ASP A 215 14.77 -3.37 8.14
CA ASP A 215 15.75 -2.43 7.57
C ASP A 215 16.58 -1.81 8.70
N VAL A 216 17.89 -1.88 8.56
CA VAL A 216 18.85 -1.52 9.62
C VAL A 216 18.96 -0.01 9.83
N ALA A 217 18.66 0.79 8.81
CA ALA A 217 18.92 2.22 8.84
C ALA A 217 18.20 2.92 10.00
N LEU A 218 18.95 3.69 10.81
CA LEU A 218 18.47 4.50 11.95
C LEU A 218 18.05 3.70 13.21
N TRP A 219 17.95 2.37 13.10
CA TRP A 219 17.43 1.45 14.13
C TRP A 219 18.45 0.38 14.53
N GLU A 220 19.73 0.58 14.21
CA GLU A 220 20.80 -0.42 14.34
C GLU A 220 20.93 -0.98 15.77
N SER A 221 20.82 -0.11 16.79
CA SER A 221 20.92 -0.51 18.20
C SER A 221 19.74 -1.40 18.63
N TYR A 222 18.52 -1.03 18.28
CA TYR A 222 17.32 -1.81 18.61
C TYR A 222 17.31 -3.15 17.86
N ILE A 223 17.70 -3.17 16.59
CA ILE A 223 17.77 -4.41 15.80
C ILE A 223 18.83 -5.36 16.35
N SER A 224 19.95 -4.83 16.85
CA SER A 224 20.97 -5.63 17.55
C SER A 224 20.41 -6.24 18.84
N GLU A 225 19.67 -5.45 19.63
CA GLU A 225 19.01 -5.91 20.85
C GLU A 225 17.95 -7.00 20.58
N TRP A 226 17.07 -6.77 19.58
CA TRP A 226 16.08 -7.76 19.17
C TRP A 226 16.74 -9.03 18.65
N SER A 227 17.84 -8.91 17.91
CA SER A 227 18.60 -10.06 17.40
C SER A 227 19.21 -10.88 18.54
N ALA A 228 19.76 -10.23 19.56
CA ALA A 228 20.28 -10.90 20.75
C ALA A 228 19.18 -11.58 21.57
N THR A 229 18.02 -10.93 21.69
CA THR A 229 16.89 -11.39 22.51
C THR A 229 16.12 -12.54 21.85
N TYR A 230 15.82 -12.42 20.55
CA TYR A 230 14.89 -13.31 19.85
C TYR A 230 15.55 -14.17 18.78
N GLY A 231 16.74 -13.79 18.31
CA GLY A 231 17.36 -14.39 17.12
C GLY A 231 17.66 -15.88 17.23
N GLU A 232 17.85 -16.44 18.43
CA GLU A 232 18.01 -17.89 18.60
C GLU A 232 16.72 -18.68 18.35
N GLY A 233 15.56 -18.10 18.68
CA GLY A 233 14.26 -18.74 18.53
C GLY A 233 13.69 -18.69 17.10
N LEU A 234 14.24 -17.85 16.23
CA LEU A 234 13.74 -17.68 14.87
C LEU A 234 14.05 -18.89 13.98
N ALA A 235 13.06 -19.34 13.23
CA ALA A 235 13.22 -20.39 12.23
C ALA A 235 13.96 -19.91 10.97
N VAL A 236 13.92 -18.63 10.64
CA VAL A 236 14.76 -18.04 9.59
C VAL A 236 15.43 -16.77 10.08
N LYS A 237 16.64 -16.52 9.58
CA LYS A 237 17.48 -15.40 9.97
C LYS A 237 17.81 -14.58 8.75
N ALA A 238 17.82 -13.27 8.91
CA ALA A 238 18.20 -12.35 7.87
C ALA A 238 19.65 -12.65 7.38
N PRO A 239 19.94 -12.50 6.08
CA PRO A 239 21.30 -12.55 5.57
C PRO A 239 22.14 -11.40 6.16
N GLY A 240 23.11 -11.72 7.01
CA GLY A 240 23.98 -10.72 7.62
C GLY A 240 24.65 -11.19 8.89
N LYS A 241 25.13 -10.22 9.68
CA LYS A 241 25.69 -10.46 11.01
C LYS A 241 24.60 -10.67 12.06
N ASP A 242 23.48 -9.98 11.92
CA ASP A 242 22.37 -10.00 12.85
C ASP A 242 21.25 -10.92 12.34
N ALA A 243 20.58 -11.62 13.26
CA ALA A 243 19.53 -12.57 12.90
C ALA A 243 18.27 -11.89 12.32
N ILE A 244 18.10 -10.59 12.57
CA ILE A 244 16.94 -9.79 12.15
C ILE A 244 17.32 -8.69 11.15
N GLY A 245 18.53 -8.13 11.27
CA GLY A 245 18.97 -7.00 10.46
C GLY A 245 19.14 -7.36 8.99
N TRP A 246 18.40 -6.66 8.14
CA TRP A 246 18.39 -6.84 6.70
C TRP A 246 18.78 -5.54 6.01
N ASP A 247 20.02 -5.44 5.56
CA ASP A 247 20.54 -4.22 4.95
C ASP A 247 20.07 -4.08 3.50
N MET A 248 19.00 -3.30 3.32
CA MET A 248 18.42 -3.02 2.00
C MET A 248 19.39 -2.33 1.04
N ARG A 249 20.36 -1.57 1.60
CA ARG A 249 21.22 -0.66 0.85
C ARG A 249 22.47 -1.36 0.33
N SER A 250 23.04 -2.26 1.11
CA SER A 250 24.25 -2.99 0.68
C SER A 250 23.97 -4.09 -0.35
N SER A 251 22.72 -4.58 -0.43
CA SER A 251 22.34 -5.64 -1.39
C SER A 251 21.16 -5.25 -2.26
N LEU A 252 21.35 -4.24 -3.12
CA LEU A 252 20.36 -3.79 -4.10
C LEU A 252 19.76 -4.95 -4.92
N LYS A 253 20.58 -5.94 -5.27
CA LYS A 253 20.12 -7.15 -5.97
C LYS A 253 19.13 -7.97 -5.13
N ALA A 254 19.42 -8.21 -3.84
CA ALA A 254 18.52 -8.97 -2.97
C ALA A 254 17.19 -8.25 -2.77
N SER A 255 17.21 -6.93 -2.55
CA SER A 255 16.00 -6.07 -2.47
C SER A 255 15.15 -6.14 -3.72
N THR A 256 15.80 -6.10 -4.87
CA THR A 256 15.09 -6.18 -6.16
C THR A 256 14.44 -7.54 -6.35
N MET A 257 15.14 -8.63 -6.03
CA MET A 257 14.59 -9.97 -6.15
C MET A 257 13.47 -10.26 -5.12
N ALA A 258 13.59 -9.75 -3.89
CA ALA A 258 12.55 -9.83 -2.87
C ALA A 258 11.29 -9.08 -3.31
N HIS A 259 11.47 -7.86 -3.82
CA HIS A 259 10.38 -7.07 -4.37
C HIS A 259 9.66 -7.77 -5.54
N GLU A 260 10.39 -8.33 -6.50
CA GLU A 260 9.77 -9.09 -7.60
C GLU A 260 8.97 -10.32 -7.11
N ARG A 261 9.44 -10.99 -6.05
CA ARG A 261 8.69 -12.10 -5.42
C ARG A 261 7.41 -11.62 -4.74
N LEU A 262 7.45 -10.47 -4.07
CA LEU A 262 6.26 -9.85 -3.48
C LEU A 262 5.25 -9.52 -4.58
N VAL A 263 5.68 -8.82 -5.63
CA VAL A 263 4.82 -8.45 -6.78
C VAL A 263 4.14 -9.68 -7.37
N ARG A 264 4.90 -10.76 -7.63
CA ARG A 264 4.33 -12.03 -8.12
C ARG A 264 3.32 -12.62 -7.13
N SER A 265 3.58 -12.56 -5.84
CA SER A 265 2.68 -13.10 -4.82
C SER A 265 1.37 -12.34 -4.71
N VAL A 266 1.40 -11.01 -4.86
CA VAL A 266 0.21 -10.15 -4.92
C VAL A 266 -0.60 -10.47 -6.18
N LEU A 267 0.04 -10.51 -7.36
CA LEU A 267 -0.62 -10.80 -8.63
C LEU A 267 -1.22 -12.22 -8.68
N ASP A 268 -0.53 -13.21 -8.11
CA ASP A 268 -0.99 -14.59 -7.98
C ASP A 268 -2.05 -14.77 -6.87
N ARG A 269 -2.42 -13.69 -6.15
CA ARG A 269 -3.37 -13.70 -5.02
C ARG A 269 -2.99 -14.68 -3.91
N LYS A 270 -1.70 -14.72 -3.57
CA LYS A 270 -1.12 -15.57 -2.50
C LYS A 270 -1.07 -14.88 -1.13
N LEU A 271 -1.52 -13.64 -1.07
CA LEU A 271 -1.63 -12.84 0.14
C LEU A 271 -3.08 -12.38 0.31
N VAL A 272 -3.49 -12.17 1.55
CA VAL A 272 -4.80 -11.58 1.90
C VAL A 272 -4.60 -10.52 2.98
N HIS A 273 -5.49 -9.53 3.11
CA HIS A 273 -5.38 -8.49 4.15
C HIS A 273 -6.77 -8.09 4.69
N ASP A 274 -6.80 -7.45 5.85
CA ASP A 274 -8.01 -7.05 6.60
C ASP A 274 -8.67 -5.75 6.11
N GLY A 275 -8.22 -5.23 4.98
CA GLY A 275 -8.66 -3.93 4.48
C GLY A 275 -8.09 -2.72 5.22
N ASP A 276 -7.02 -2.85 6.03
CA ASP A 276 -6.37 -1.70 6.68
C ASP A 276 -6.06 -0.60 5.65
N ARG A 277 -6.69 0.56 5.87
CA ARG A 277 -6.63 1.69 4.94
C ARG A 277 -5.23 2.30 4.85
N LYS A 278 -4.45 2.23 5.93
CA LYS A 278 -3.10 2.79 5.97
C LYS A 278 -2.15 1.91 5.15
N LEU A 279 -2.21 0.59 5.32
CA LEU A 279 -1.47 -0.35 4.47
C LEU A 279 -1.84 -0.16 3.01
N ARG A 280 -3.15 -0.11 2.70
CA ARG A 280 -3.64 0.17 1.35
C ARG A 280 -3.05 1.45 0.77
N ARG A 281 -3.05 2.57 1.53
CA ARG A 281 -2.46 3.84 1.10
C ARG A 281 -0.97 3.69 0.77
N HIS A 282 -0.18 3.04 1.61
CA HIS A 282 1.26 2.85 1.36
C HIS A 282 1.53 1.97 0.13
N VAL A 283 0.75 0.90 -0.06
CA VAL A 283 0.85 0.02 -1.23
C VAL A 283 0.53 0.79 -2.51
N LEU A 284 -0.55 1.58 -2.52
CA LEU A 284 -0.97 2.36 -3.69
C LEU A 284 -0.09 3.61 -3.94
N ASN A 285 0.70 4.04 -2.95
CA ASN A 285 1.70 5.09 -3.12
C ASN A 285 2.99 4.57 -3.78
N ALA A 286 3.27 3.26 -3.70
CA ALA A 286 4.50 2.68 -4.23
C ALA A 286 4.53 2.80 -5.77
N ARG A 287 5.68 3.26 -6.29
CA ARG A 287 5.94 3.41 -7.73
C ARG A 287 7.05 2.48 -8.21
N ARG A 288 6.86 1.90 -9.39
CA ARG A 288 7.83 1.13 -10.17
C ARG A 288 9.09 1.95 -10.38
N ARG A 289 10.21 1.37 -9.99
CA ARG A 289 11.54 1.85 -10.31
C ARG A 289 12.31 0.70 -10.93
N THR A 290 13.22 1.00 -11.84
CA THR A 290 14.06 -0.03 -12.47
C THR A 290 15.50 0.23 -12.10
N ASN A 291 16.22 -0.83 -11.81
CA ASN A 291 17.66 -0.80 -11.63
C ASN A 291 18.31 -1.92 -12.46
N ASN A 292 19.63 -2.05 -12.39
CA ASN A 292 20.39 -3.03 -13.17
C ASN A 292 20.05 -4.51 -12.83
N PHE A 293 19.29 -4.76 -11.77
CA PHE A 293 18.91 -6.10 -11.31
C PHE A 293 17.44 -6.44 -11.56
N GLY A 294 16.59 -5.48 -11.92
CA GLY A 294 15.16 -5.71 -12.18
C GLY A 294 14.25 -4.62 -11.63
N LEU A 295 13.03 -5.03 -11.26
CA LEU A 295 11.98 -4.15 -10.77
C LEU A 295 12.13 -3.89 -9.26
N SER A 296 12.35 -2.63 -8.88
CA SER A 296 12.28 -2.13 -7.52
C SER A 296 11.09 -1.18 -7.33
N PHE A 297 10.97 -0.58 -6.15
CA PHE A 297 9.96 0.45 -5.88
C PHE A 297 10.59 1.70 -5.27
N GLY A 298 9.81 2.79 -5.26
CA GLY A 298 10.12 4.03 -4.56
C GLY A 298 8.91 4.93 -4.47
N LYS A 299 9.09 6.12 -3.89
CA LYS A 299 8.11 7.21 -3.92
C LYS A 299 8.03 7.81 -5.33
N GLU A 300 6.92 8.48 -5.63
CA GLU A 300 6.71 9.24 -6.88
C GLU A 300 7.87 10.21 -7.18
N SER A 301 8.36 10.91 -6.16
CA SER A 301 9.57 11.71 -6.22
C SER A 301 10.29 11.64 -4.88
N ARG A 302 11.55 12.08 -4.83
CA ARG A 302 12.33 12.10 -3.58
C ARG A 302 11.71 12.99 -2.50
N GLU A 303 11.02 14.04 -2.91
CA GLU A 303 10.37 15.03 -2.03
C GLU A 303 8.88 14.71 -1.78
N SER A 304 8.37 13.61 -2.35
CA SER A 304 6.96 13.26 -2.21
C SER A 304 6.61 13.00 -0.74
N PRO A 305 5.53 13.62 -0.22
CA PRO A 305 5.05 13.35 1.14
C PRO A 305 4.36 11.98 1.24
N LYS A 306 4.02 11.34 0.11
CA LYS A 306 3.32 10.06 0.04
C LYS A 306 4.23 8.92 0.55
N LYS A 307 3.83 8.32 1.67
CA LYS A 307 4.59 7.30 2.41
C LYS A 307 4.46 5.91 1.78
N VAL A 308 5.52 5.12 1.88
CA VAL A 308 5.62 3.75 1.33
C VAL A 308 6.18 2.74 2.33
N ASP A 309 6.45 3.16 3.57
CA ASP A 309 7.22 2.39 4.54
C ASP A 309 6.50 1.09 4.97
N ALA A 310 5.17 1.12 5.12
CA ALA A 310 4.39 -0.11 5.32
C ALA A 310 4.46 -1.11 4.14
N TYR A 311 4.68 -0.63 2.91
CA TYR A 311 4.93 -1.52 1.76
C TYR A 311 6.33 -2.13 1.81
N ALA A 312 7.33 -1.38 2.28
CA ALA A 312 8.66 -1.92 2.52
C ALA A 312 8.64 -2.97 3.65
N ALA A 313 7.96 -2.69 4.77
CA ALA A 313 7.74 -3.65 5.84
C ALA A 313 7.00 -4.91 5.33
N LEU A 314 6.01 -4.77 4.46
CA LEU A 314 5.35 -5.90 3.79
C LEU A 314 6.34 -6.76 2.98
N MET A 315 7.24 -6.13 2.23
CA MET A 315 8.28 -6.84 1.48
C MET A 315 9.22 -7.61 2.39
N LEU A 316 9.65 -7.02 3.51
CA LEU A 316 10.53 -7.69 4.48
C LEU A 316 9.86 -8.88 5.15
N ALA A 317 8.60 -8.72 5.61
CA ALA A 317 7.81 -9.81 6.16
C ALA A 317 7.63 -10.95 5.15
N HIS A 318 7.39 -10.58 3.88
CA HIS A 318 7.18 -11.53 2.78
C HIS A 318 8.45 -12.30 2.44
N GLU A 319 9.59 -11.63 2.44
CA GLU A 319 10.88 -12.27 2.19
C GLU A 319 11.21 -13.28 3.29
N ALA A 320 10.98 -12.94 4.56
CA ALA A 320 11.10 -13.90 5.66
C ALA A 320 10.16 -15.11 5.48
N LEU A 321 8.93 -14.89 5.00
CA LEU A 321 7.99 -15.98 4.70
C LEU A 321 8.46 -16.87 3.55
N VAL A 322 9.05 -16.28 2.51
CA VAL A 322 9.64 -17.02 1.38
C VAL A 322 10.78 -17.92 1.86
N ASP A 323 11.70 -17.38 2.66
CA ASP A 323 12.81 -18.14 3.22
C ASP A 323 12.34 -19.28 4.12
N LEU A 324 11.33 -19.02 4.96
CA LEU A 324 10.73 -20.04 5.83
C LEU A 324 10.15 -21.20 5.01
N ARG A 325 9.39 -20.86 3.96
CA ARG A 325 8.81 -21.86 3.03
C ARG A 325 9.88 -22.61 2.26
N ALA A 326 11.00 -21.98 1.91
CA ALA A 326 12.13 -22.63 1.26
C ALA A 326 12.83 -23.62 2.20
N ARG A 327 13.07 -23.25 3.47
CA ARG A 327 13.62 -24.14 4.50
C ARG A 327 12.75 -25.38 4.71
N GLY A 328 11.44 -25.21 4.84
CA GLY A 328 10.51 -26.34 5.02
C GLY A 328 10.55 -27.37 3.88
N LYS A 329 10.77 -26.93 2.64
CA LYS A 329 10.94 -27.83 1.48
C LYS A 329 12.23 -28.65 1.53
N GLN A 330 13.31 -28.11 2.11
CA GLN A 330 14.58 -28.81 2.24
C GLN A 330 14.51 -29.91 3.31
N VAL A 331 13.85 -29.65 4.45
CA VAL A 331 13.69 -30.63 5.53
C VAL A 331 12.88 -31.85 5.07
N ARG A 332 11.81 -31.65 4.28
CA ARG A 332 10.97 -32.75 3.74
C ARG A 332 11.66 -33.63 2.69
N LYS A 333 12.80 -33.23 2.11
CA LYS A 333 13.47 -33.98 1.03
C LYS A 333 14.37 -35.14 1.51
N ARG A 334 14.54 -35.37 2.81
CA ARG A 334 15.23 -36.59 3.32
C ARG A 334 14.27 -37.79 3.33
N THR A 335 13.99 -38.37 2.18
CA THR A 335 13.50 -39.77 2.12
C THR A 335 14.71 -40.68 1.95
N GLY A 336 15.05 -41.38 3.02
CA GLY A 336 16.16 -42.33 3.04
C GLY A 336 15.84 -43.55 2.18
N ARG A 337 16.75 -43.89 1.29
CA ARG A 337 17.02 -45.26 0.84
C ARG A 337 18.46 -45.36 0.34
N GLY A 338 19.39 -45.45 1.27
CA GLY A 338 20.69 -46.05 1.00
C GLY A 338 20.55 -47.55 1.23
N PHE A 339 20.40 -48.33 0.15
CA PHE A 339 20.72 -49.75 0.20
C PHE A 339 22.24 -49.84 0.08
N PHE A 340 22.90 -50.25 1.16
CA PHE A 340 24.24 -50.83 1.07
C PHE A 340 24.06 -52.33 0.86
N LEU A 341 24.58 -52.83 -0.26
CA LEU A 341 24.75 -54.25 -0.58
C LEU A 341 26.13 -54.70 -0.10
#